data_AF-X1SGR3-F1
#
_entry.id   AF-X1SGR3-F1
#
_cell.length_a   1.000
_cell.length_b   1.000
_cell.length_c   1.000
_cell.angle_alpha   90.00
_cell.angle_beta   90.00
_cell.angle_gamma   90.00
#
_symmetry.space_group_name_H-M   'P 1'
#
loop_
_entity.id
_entity.type
_entity.pdbx_description
1 polymer ?
#
loop_
_entity_poly.entity_id
_entity_poly.type
_entity_poly.pdbx_seq_one_letter_code
_entity_poly.pdbx_strand_id
1 'polypeptide(L)'
;MIDMVTNPKMADYFFDKFTDFYHEYYRRIFQATAKKIDVFAMADDFGMQNNLLISPQMFDDYVTPRLKKMIDLAHEYNIFFLLHSCGNIKALIPRFIELGVDILDPVQPESMDPIEIKKNLEIKFASGRD
;
A
#
# COMPACT_ATOMS: atom_id res chain seq x y z
N MET A 1 -12.64 12.97 -0.53
CA MET A 1 -12.67 12.65 -1.98
C MET A 1 -13.10 13.83 -2.86
N ILE A 2 -14.09 14.65 -2.48
CA ILE A 2 -14.48 15.83 -3.29
C ILE A 2 -13.29 16.76 -3.54
N ASP A 3 -12.48 17.06 -2.52
CA ASP A 3 -11.32 17.95 -2.67
C ASP A 3 -10.25 17.41 -3.64
N MET A 4 -10.15 16.09 -3.80
CA MET A 4 -9.26 15.47 -4.79
C MET A 4 -9.73 15.74 -6.22
N VAL A 5 -11.00 16.11 -6.42
CA VAL A 5 -11.54 16.45 -7.74
C VAL A 5 -11.63 17.96 -7.92
N THR A 6 -12.09 18.67 -6.90
CA THR A 6 -12.36 20.12 -6.98
C THR A 6 -11.14 20.98 -6.68
N ASN A 7 -10.13 20.44 -5.96
CA ASN A 7 -8.91 21.15 -5.61
C ASN A 7 -7.67 20.23 -5.66
N PRO A 8 -7.33 19.69 -6.84
CA PRO A 8 -6.28 18.67 -7.00
C PRO A 8 -4.91 19.15 -6.50
N LYS A 9 -4.56 20.42 -6.75
CA LYS A 9 -3.29 20.99 -6.27
C LYS A 9 -3.18 21.02 -4.75
N MET A 10 -4.28 21.29 -4.05
CA MET A 10 -4.31 21.27 -2.60
C MET A 10 -4.23 19.83 -2.08
N ALA A 11 -4.96 18.90 -2.71
CA ALA A 11 -4.89 17.49 -2.37
C ALA A 11 -3.45 16.95 -2.51
N ASP A 12 -2.80 17.19 -3.65
CA ASP A 12 -1.40 16.82 -3.89
C ASP A 12 -0.47 17.42 -2.85
N TYR A 13 -0.61 18.71 -2.57
CA TYR A 13 0.21 19.38 -1.55
C TYR A 13 0.09 18.70 -0.18
N PHE A 14 -1.12 18.37 0.25
CA PHE A 14 -1.30 17.68 1.53
C PHE A 14 -0.71 16.29 1.52
N PHE A 15 -1.02 15.48 0.49
CA PHE A 15 -0.49 14.13 0.39
C PHE A 15 1.04 14.14 0.37
N ASP A 16 1.67 15.03 -0.39
CA ASP A 16 3.13 15.18 -0.41
C ASP A 16 3.70 15.54 0.97
N LYS A 17 3.07 16.49 1.68
CA LYS A 17 3.53 16.87 3.01
C LYS A 17 3.44 15.74 4.03
N PHE A 18 2.36 14.95 4.00
CA PHE A 18 2.22 13.78 4.86
C PHE A 18 3.25 12.71 4.51
N THR A 19 3.38 12.37 3.23
CA THR A 19 4.35 11.37 2.77
C THR A 19 5.78 11.79 3.08
N ASP A 20 6.16 13.05 2.84
CA ASP A 20 7.50 13.57 3.15
C ASP A 20 7.84 13.47 4.64
N PHE A 21 6.87 13.81 5.49
CA PHE A 21 7.03 13.70 6.94
C PHE A 21 7.27 12.25 7.37
N TYR A 22 6.39 11.33 6.96
CA TYR A 22 6.52 9.92 7.35
C TYR A 22 7.74 9.25 6.73
N HIS A 23 8.07 9.58 5.49
CA HIS A 23 9.29 9.10 4.84
C HIS A 23 10.52 9.46 5.67
N GLU A 24 10.69 10.73 6.06
CA GLU A 24 11.82 11.14 6.88
C GLU A 24 11.80 10.51 8.29
N TYR A 25 10.61 10.37 8.88
CA TYR A 25 10.42 9.69 10.16
C TYR A 25 10.91 8.24 10.12
N TYR A 26 10.43 7.44 9.16
CA TYR A 26 10.83 6.05 9.00
C TYR A 26 12.28 5.91 8.55
N ARG A 27 12.77 6.79 7.68
CA ARG A 27 14.19 6.79 7.27
C ARG A 27 15.12 6.90 8.48
N ARG A 28 14.80 7.77 9.44
CA ARG A 28 15.58 7.89 10.69
C ARG A 28 15.50 6.65 11.57
N ILE A 29 14.33 6.01 11.65
CA ILE A 29 14.16 4.74 12.38
C ILE A 29 15.02 3.66 11.71
N PHE A 30 14.85 3.45 10.41
CA PHE A 30 15.58 2.41 9.67
C PHE A 30 17.09 2.65 9.71
N GLN A 31 17.55 3.90 9.59
CA GLN A 31 18.96 4.23 9.76
C GLN A 31 19.52 3.80 11.13
N ALA A 32 18.72 3.84 12.19
CA ALA A 32 19.14 3.44 13.54
C ALA A 32 18.95 1.93 13.81
N THR A 33 17.96 1.28 13.21
CA THR A 33 17.49 -0.04 13.64
C THR A 33 17.22 -1.06 12.53
N ALA A 34 17.49 -0.77 11.25
CA ALA A 34 17.12 -1.63 10.11
C ALA A 34 17.52 -3.10 10.26
N LYS A 35 18.71 -3.38 10.83
CA LYS A 35 19.18 -4.77 11.07
C LYS A 35 18.31 -5.58 12.07
N LYS A 36 17.30 -4.96 12.67
CA LYS A 36 16.36 -5.56 13.62
C LYS A 36 14.90 -5.46 13.15
N ILE A 37 14.66 -5.03 11.92
CA ILE A 37 13.33 -4.86 11.35
C ILE A 37 13.24 -5.76 10.12
N ASP A 38 12.37 -6.76 10.16
CA ASP A 38 12.13 -7.64 9.00
C ASP A 38 11.05 -7.08 8.07
N VAL A 39 10.04 -6.41 8.64
CA VAL A 39 8.86 -5.93 7.90
C VAL A 39 8.52 -4.49 8.30
N PHE A 40 8.27 -3.65 7.30
CA PHE A 40 7.60 -2.37 7.46
C PHE A 40 6.16 -2.48 6.99
N ALA A 41 5.22 -2.39 7.93
CA ALA A 41 3.79 -2.42 7.67
C ALA A 41 3.22 -1.00 7.56
N MET A 42 2.53 -0.71 6.46
CA MET A 42 1.73 0.49 6.26
C MET A 42 0.27 0.09 6.05
N ALA A 43 -0.65 0.82 6.65
CA ALA A 43 -2.09 0.56 6.52
C ALA A 43 -2.79 1.74 5.87
N ASP A 44 -3.51 1.47 4.80
CA ASP A 44 -4.43 2.39 4.13
C ASP A 44 -5.55 1.58 3.47
N ASP A 45 -6.80 2.01 3.66
CA ASP A 45 -7.94 1.32 3.07
C ASP A 45 -8.24 1.86 1.67
N PHE A 46 -8.17 0.96 0.68
CA PHE A 46 -8.58 1.24 -0.71
C PHE A 46 -9.84 0.47 -1.13
N GLY A 47 -10.29 -0.49 -0.32
CA GLY A 47 -11.43 -1.35 -0.62
C GLY A 47 -12.67 -1.02 0.21
N MET A 48 -13.82 -1.26 -0.41
CA MET A 48 -15.14 -1.44 0.22
C MET A 48 -15.54 -2.92 0.09
N GLN A 49 -16.74 -3.31 0.54
CA GLN A 49 -17.18 -4.70 0.49
C GLN A 49 -17.03 -5.35 -0.90
N ASN A 50 -17.37 -4.61 -1.97
CA ASN A 50 -17.48 -5.17 -3.33
C ASN A 50 -16.63 -4.44 -4.39
N ASN A 51 -16.03 -3.30 -4.06
CA ASN A 51 -15.35 -2.41 -5.00
C ASN A 51 -14.32 -1.53 -4.31
N LEU A 52 -13.59 -0.71 -5.09
CA LEU A 52 -12.64 0.25 -4.56
C LEU A 52 -13.33 1.51 -3.99
N LEU A 53 -12.68 2.15 -3.02
CA LEU A 53 -13.06 3.46 -2.47
C LEU A 53 -12.82 4.61 -3.46
N ILE A 54 -11.75 4.51 -4.26
CA ILE A 54 -11.40 5.46 -5.31
C ILE A 54 -11.22 4.72 -6.64
N SER A 55 -11.39 5.43 -7.75
CA SER A 55 -11.13 4.84 -9.06
C SER A 55 -9.65 4.44 -9.20
N PRO A 56 -9.30 3.44 -10.03
CA PRO A 56 -7.91 3.10 -10.30
C PRO A 56 -7.09 4.30 -10.81
N GLN A 57 -7.70 5.19 -11.61
CA GLN A 57 -7.04 6.41 -12.06
C GLN A 57 -6.70 7.34 -10.88
N MET A 58 -7.62 7.54 -9.95
CA MET A 58 -7.35 8.36 -8.75
C MET A 58 -6.30 7.70 -7.84
N PHE A 59 -6.25 6.37 -7.79
CA PHE A 59 -5.17 5.68 -7.10
C PHE A 59 -3.82 5.97 -7.78
N ASP A 60 -3.77 5.89 -9.10
CA ASP A 60 -2.56 6.18 -9.89
C ASP A 60 -2.11 7.64 -9.73
N ASP A 61 -3.04 8.59 -9.71
CA ASP A 61 -2.74 10.01 -9.57
C ASP A 61 -2.27 10.38 -8.15
N TYR A 62 -2.96 9.87 -7.11
CA TYR A 62 -2.77 10.35 -5.74
C TYR A 62 -1.98 9.40 -4.84
N VAL A 63 -2.04 8.10 -5.05
CA VAL A 63 -1.47 7.13 -4.10
C VAL A 63 -0.18 6.54 -4.63
N THR A 64 -0.17 6.06 -5.88
CA THR A 64 0.97 5.40 -6.51
C THR A 64 2.32 6.10 -6.30
N PRO A 65 2.50 7.40 -6.60
CA PRO A 65 3.82 8.04 -6.45
C PRO A 65 4.32 8.04 -4.99
N ARG A 66 3.40 8.09 -4.03
CA ARG A 66 3.68 8.24 -2.60
C ARG A 66 3.88 6.90 -1.92
N LEU A 67 3.05 5.91 -2.29
CA LEU A 67 3.23 4.53 -1.88
C LEU A 67 4.58 3.99 -2.38
N LYS A 68 4.93 4.26 -3.65
CA LYS A 68 6.23 3.86 -4.22
C LYS A 68 7.41 4.41 -3.41
N LYS A 69 7.33 5.68 -3.02
CA LYS A 69 8.35 6.33 -2.18
C LYS A 69 8.54 5.62 -0.82
N MET A 70 7.47 5.11 -0.22
CA MET A 70 7.55 4.37 1.05
C MET A 70 8.05 2.94 0.87
N ILE A 71 7.67 2.28 -0.24
CA ILE A 71 8.19 0.95 -0.61
C ILE A 71 9.69 1.03 -0.85
N ASP A 72 10.14 1.98 -1.67
CA ASP A 72 11.56 2.18 -2.00
C ASP A 72 12.40 2.43 -0.75
N LEU A 73 11.86 3.18 0.21
CA LEU A 73 12.50 3.39 1.49
C LEU A 73 12.69 2.09 2.26
N ALA A 74 11.69 1.20 2.32
CA ALA A 74 11.86 -0.09 2.99
C ALA A 74 12.96 -0.94 2.31
N HIS A 75 12.90 -1.00 0.98
CA HIS A 75 13.81 -1.80 0.17
C HIS A 75 15.26 -1.30 0.23
N GLU A 76 15.50 0.02 0.32
CA GLU A 76 16.84 0.60 0.53
C GLU A 76 17.53 0.01 1.78
N TYR A 77 16.74 -0.29 2.82
CA TYR A 77 17.23 -0.85 4.08
C TYR A 77 17.11 -2.38 4.17
N ASN A 78 16.77 -3.07 3.06
CA ASN A 78 16.52 -4.52 2.98
C ASN A 78 15.38 -5.00 3.90
N ILE A 79 14.32 -4.20 4.02
CA ILE A 79 13.13 -4.49 4.83
C ILE A 79 11.98 -4.85 3.87
N PHE A 80 11.21 -5.91 4.18
CA PHE A 80 10.01 -6.24 3.39
C PHE A 80 8.90 -5.21 3.63
N PHE A 81 8.22 -4.79 2.57
CA PHE A 81 7.09 -3.88 2.66
C PHE A 81 5.76 -4.66 2.69
N LEU A 82 4.99 -4.44 3.74
CA LEU A 82 3.64 -4.97 3.89
C LEU A 82 2.63 -3.84 3.73
N LEU A 83 1.70 -4.00 2.79
CA LEU A 83 0.56 -3.11 2.63
C LEU A 83 -0.68 -3.74 3.25
N HIS A 84 -1.27 -3.03 4.19
CA HIS A 84 -2.56 -3.36 4.75
C HIS A 84 -3.68 -2.56 4.07
N SER A 85 -4.74 -3.23 3.61
CA SER A 85 -5.99 -2.62 3.15
C SER A 85 -7.17 -3.57 3.32
N CYS A 86 -8.24 -3.10 3.97
CA CYS A 86 -9.50 -3.85 4.03
C CYS A 86 -10.29 -3.78 2.70
N GLY A 87 -11.31 -4.63 2.59
CA GLY A 87 -12.26 -4.67 1.49
C GLY A 87 -11.74 -5.33 0.21
N ASN A 88 -12.47 -5.12 -0.90
CA ASN A 88 -12.14 -5.67 -2.20
C ASN A 88 -11.16 -4.77 -2.95
N ILE A 89 -9.88 -5.12 -2.88
CA ILE A 89 -8.78 -4.44 -3.57
C ILE A 89 -8.29 -5.17 -4.81
N LYS A 90 -9.03 -6.18 -5.30
CA LYS A 90 -8.59 -7.09 -6.37
C LYS A 90 -8.10 -6.35 -7.63
N ALA A 91 -8.76 -5.24 -7.98
CA ALA A 91 -8.40 -4.43 -9.14
C ALA A 91 -7.07 -3.64 -9.00
N LEU A 92 -6.57 -3.46 -7.77
CA LEU A 92 -5.30 -2.79 -7.49
C LEU A 92 -4.14 -3.77 -7.25
N ILE A 93 -4.41 -5.06 -7.01
CA ILE A 93 -3.33 -6.02 -6.71
C ILE A 93 -2.23 -6.07 -7.79
N PRO A 94 -2.54 -6.06 -9.10
CA PRO A 94 -1.48 -5.98 -10.13
C PRO A 94 -0.58 -4.76 -9.96
N ARG A 95 -1.15 -3.59 -9.62
CA ARG A 95 -0.39 -2.36 -9.36
C ARG A 95 0.49 -2.51 -8.12
N PHE A 96 -0.03 -3.11 -7.05
CA PHE A 96 0.75 -3.35 -5.84
C PHE A 96 1.98 -4.21 -6.11
N ILE A 97 1.83 -5.26 -6.92
CA ILE A 97 2.96 -6.10 -7.36
C ILE A 97 3.96 -5.28 -8.17
N GLU A 98 3.50 -4.51 -9.16
CA GLU A 98 4.35 -3.64 -9.98
C GLU A 98 5.12 -2.59 -9.15
N LEU A 99 4.50 -2.08 -8.09
CA LEU A 99 5.12 -1.10 -7.19
C LEU A 99 6.13 -1.71 -6.22
N GLY A 100 6.13 -3.03 -6.04
CA GLY A 100 7.04 -3.74 -5.15
C GLY A 100 6.47 -4.00 -3.75
N VAL A 101 5.15 -4.07 -3.58
CA VAL A 101 4.57 -4.56 -2.32
C VAL A 101 4.94 -6.03 -2.16
N ASP A 102 5.62 -6.38 -1.07
CA ASP A 102 6.06 -7.75 -0.81
C ASP A 102 4.93 -8.60 -0.21
N ILE A 103 4.11 -7.99 0.65
CA ILE A 103 3.09 -8.68 1.44
C ILE A 103 1.78 -7.88 1.43
N LEU A 104 0.66 -8.57 1.18
CA LEU A 104 -0.69 -8.01 1.39
C LEU A 104 -1.32 -8.53 2.68
N ASP A 105 -1.99 -7.62 3.39
CA ASP A 105 -2.74 -7.90 4.61
C ASP A 105 -4.08 -7.12 4.67
N PRO A 106 -5.20 -7.72 5.06
CA PRO A 106 -5.54 -9.10 4.76
C PRO A 106 -5.81 -9.29 3.25
N VAL A 107 -5.89 -10.54 2.82
CA VAL A 107 -6.79 -10.88 1.72
C VAL A 107 -8.15 -11.16 2.34
N GLN A 108 -8.98 -10.12 2.46
CA GLN A 108 -10.22 -10.20 3.25
C GLN A 108 -11.20 -11.22 2.65
N PRO A 109 -11.47 -12.36 3.31
CA PRO A 109 -12.28 -13.44 2.74
C PRO A 109 -13.74 -13.06 2.47
N GLU A 110 -14.28 -12.10 3.22
CA GLU A 110 -15.64 -11.60 3.03
C GLU A 110 -15.79 -10.77 1.74
N SER A 111 -14.68 -10.30 1.16
CA SER A 111 -14.66 -9.39 0.01
C SER A 111 -13.92 -9.97 -1.21
N MET A 112 -13.00 -10.91 -0.99
CA MET A 112 -12.16 -11.51 -2.03
C MET A 112 -11.91 -13.00 -1.74
N ASP A 113 -11.82 -13.82 -2.79
CA ASP A 113 -11.43 -15.24 -2.65
C ASP A 113 -9.90 -15.38 -2.58
N PRO A 114 -9.33 -15.82 -1.44
CA PRO A 114 -7.87 -15.97 -1.30
C PRO A 114 -7.28 -17.04 -2.22
N ILE A 115 -8.04 -18.09 -2.55
CA ILE A 115 -7.60 -19.16 -3.45
C ILE A 115 -7.50 -18.62 -4.87
N GLU A 116 -8.48 -17.81 -5.29
CA GLU A 116 -8.46 -17.16 -6.60
C GLU A 116 -7.26 -16.21 -6.73
N ILE A 117 -7.00 -15.39 -5.71
CA ILE A 117 -5.90 -14.43 -5.73
C ILE A 117 -4.55 -15.16 -5.76
N LYS A 118 -4.36 -16.19 -4.92
CA LYS A 118 -3.11 -16.98 -4.88
C LYS A 118 -2.76 -17.63 -6.21
N LYS A 119 -3.75 -18.06 -7.00
CA LYS A 119 -3.53 -18.73 -8.29
C LYS A 119 -3.09 -17.77 -9.39
N ASN A 120 -3.56 -16.53 -9.34
CA ASN A 120 -3.43 -15.59 -10.44
C ASN A 120 -2.27 -14.61 -10.25
N LEU A 121 -1.67 -14.54 -9.05
CA LEU A 121 -0.77 -13.46 -8.66
C LEU A 121 0.36 -13.98 -7.75
N GLU A 122 1.60 -13.65 -8.07
CA GLU A 122 2.80 -14.03 -7.29
C GLU A 122 3.08 -13.01 -6.16
N ILE A 123 2.16 -12.86 -5.21
CA ILE A 123 2.35 -12.02 -4.01
C ILE A 123 2.23 -12.83 -2.73
N LYS A 124 3.00 -12.48 -1.70
CA LYS A 124 2.93 -13.15 -0.39
C LYS A 124 1.74 -12.59 0.40
N PHE A 125 1.06 -13.44 1.16
CA PHE A 125 -0.02 -13.02 2.05
C PHE A 125 0.43 -13.11 3.50
N ALA A 126 0.10 -12.10 4.31
CA ALA A 126 0.33 -12.14 5.76
C ALA A 126 -0.68 -13.04 6.49
N SER A 127 -1.84 -13.32 5.88
CA SER A 127 -2.92 -14.05 6.52
C SER A 127 -2.60 -15.55 6.63
N GLY A 128 -2.22 -15.97 7.83
CA GLY A 128 -2.12 -17.37 8.22
C GLY A 128 -3.48 -18.02 8.49
N ARG A 129 -3.73 -19.15 7.83
CA ARG A 129 -4.22 -20.42 8.38
C ARG A 129 -4.11 -21.47 7.25
N ASP A 130 -3.01 -22.23 7.28
CA ASP A 130 -3.04 -23.63 6.81
C ASP A 130 -3.76 -24.48 7.87
#